data_AF-A0A2S5MV82-F1
#
_entry.id   AF-A0A2S5MV82-F1
#
_cell.length_a   1.000
_cell.length_b   1.000
_cell.length_c   1.000
_cell.angle_alpha   90.00
_cell.angle_beta   90.00
_cell.angle_gamma   90.00
#
_symmetry.space_group_name_H-M   'P 1'
#
loop_
_entity.id
_entity.type
_entity.pdbx_description
1 polymer ?
#
loop_
_entity_poly.entity_id
_entity_poly.type
_entity_poly.pdbx_seq_one_letter_code
_entity_poly.pdbx_strand_id
1 'polypeptide(L)'
;MTDVTRLANDVTALKRQNEELSGMLLATGVILTQLLQANCKRELNPQGAATRIMGNAREAIDGFSKATNADPVMTKRALEAVQQYEEQIKSVLAV
;
A
#
# COMPACT_ATOMS: atom_id res chain seq x y z
N MET A 1 -37.52 -15.93 2.27
CA MET A 1 -36.81 -16.19 1.00
C MET A 1 -36.19 -14.91 0.43
N THR A 2 -36.87 -13.76 0.50
CA THR A 2 -36.38 -12.44 0.05
C THR A 2 -35.09 -11.96 0.72
N ASP A 3 -34.91 -12.18 2.03
CA ASP A 3 -33.67 -11.75 2.73
C ASP A 3 -32.42 -12.53 2.33
N VAL A 4 -32.55 -13.83 2.04
CA VAL A 4 -31.43 -14.67 1.59
C VAL A 4 -30.98 -14.26 0.19
N THR A 5 -31.94 -13.98 -0.69
CA THR A 5 -31.65 -13.48 -2.04
C THR A 5 -31.02 -12.08 -2.00
N ARG A 6 -31.49 -11.18 -1.13
CA ARG A 6 -30.89 -9.86 -0.92
C ARG A 6 -29.44 -9.98 -0.43
N LEU A 7 -29.20 -10.81 0.59
CA LEU A 7 -27.86 -11.02 1.13
C LEU A 7 -26.90 -11.60 0.08
N ALA A 8 -27.38 -12.55 -0.75
CA ALA A 8 -26.57 -13.12 -1.83
C ALA A 8 -26.17 -12.06 -2.88
N ASN A 9 -27.08 -11.15 -3.20
CA ASN A 9 -26.81 -10.04 -4.12
C ASN A 9 -25.81 -9.05 -3.51
N ASP A 10 -25.96 -8.70 -2.23
CA ASP A 10 -25.04 -7.80 -1.52
C ASP A 10 -23.63 -8.39 -1.44
N VAL A 11 -23.50 -9.69 -1.13
CA VAL A 11 -22.20 -10.39 -1.13
C VAL A 11 -21.57 -10.39 -2.52
N THR A 12 -22.37 -10.59 -3.56
CA THR A 12 -21.88 -10.55 -4.95
C THR A 12 -21.36 -9.16 -5.31
N ALA A 13 -22.10 -8.12 -4.94
CA ALA A 13 -21.69 -6.74 -5.17
C ALA A 13 -20.41 -6.39 -4.40
N LEU A 14 -20.31 -6.79 -3.13
CA LEU A 14 -19.12 -6.57 -2.30
C LEU A 14 -17.89 -7.30 -2.85
N LYS A 15 -18.04 -8.54 -3.35
CA LYS A 15 -16.95 -9.27 -4.00
C LYS A 15 -16.44 -8.54 -5.23
N ARG A 16 -17.34 -8.07 -6.08
CA ARG A 16 -16.97 -7.30 -7.28
C ARG A 16 -16.24 -6.01 -6.91
N GLN A 17 -16.75 -5.24 -5.94
CA GLN A 17 -16.08 -4.04 -5.47
C GLN A 17 -14.68 -4.34 -4.91
N ASN A 18 -14.52 -5.47 -4.21
CA ASN A 18 -13.22 -5.90 -3.71
C ASN A 18 -12.26 -6.25 -4.86
N GLU A 19 -12.71 -6.91 -5.91
CA GLU A 19 -11.91 -7.18 -7.11
C GLU A 19 -11.48 -5.88 -7.81
N GLU A 20 -12.40 -4.92 -7.96
CA GLU A 20 -12.12 -3.61 -8.55
C GLU A 20 -11.08 -2.83 -7.72
N LEU A 21 -11.24 -2.81 -6.39
CA LEU A 21 -10.26 -2.22 -5.46
C LEU A 21 -8.92 -2.93 -5.51
N SER A 22 -8.91 -4.26 -5.61
CA SER A 22 -7.69 -5.07 -5.71
C SER A 22 -6.92 -4.75 -6.99
N GLY A 23 -7.63 -4.59 -8.12
CA GLY A 23 -7.02 -4.17 -9.39
C GLY A 23 -6.40 -2.77 -9.30
N MET A 24 -7.10 -1.83 -8.67
CA MET A 24 -6.58 -0.47 -8.46
C MET A 24 -5.35 -0.45 -7.55
N LEU A 25 -5.36 -1.23 -6.47
CA LEU A 25 -4.23 -1.38 -5.56
C LEU A 25 -3.02 -1.98 -6.27
N LEU A 26 -3.22 -3.02 -7.08
CA LEU A 26 -2.14 -3.63 -7.88
C LEU A 26 -1.51 -2.61 -8.84
N ALA A 27 -2.32 -1.91 -9.62
CA ALA A 27 -1.83 -0.91 -10.57
C ALA A 27 -1.07 0.22 -9.85
N THR A 28 -1.63 0.73 -8.75
CA THR A 28 -1.01 1.78 -7.94
C THR A 28 0.32 1.31 -7.35
N GLY A 29 0.37 0.11 -6.78
CA GLY A 29 1.58 -0.47 -6.21
C GLY A 29 2.71 -0.63 -7.25
N VAL A 30 2.37 -1.12 -8.45
CA VAL A 30 3.34 -1.23 -9.55
C VAL A 30 3.89 0.15 -9.94
N ILE A 31 3.02 1.14 -10.15
CA ILE A 31 3.43 2.49 -10.54
C ILE A 31 4.31 3.14 -9.48
N LEU A 32 3.90 3.09 -8.21
CA LEU A 32 4.65 3.69 -7.10
C LEU A 32 6.03 3.06 -6.95
N THR A 33 6.15 1.74 -7.06
CA THR A 33 7.43 1.04 -7.02
C THR A 33 8.34 1.49 -8.17
N GLN A 34 7.83 1.63 -9.39
CA GLN A 34 8.62 2.10 -10.54
C GLN A 34 9.09 3.56 -10.35
N LEU A 35 8.20 4.44 -9.90
CA LEU A 35 8.54 5.84 -9.61
C LEU A 35 9.61 5.94 -8.51
N LEU A 36 9.48 5.14 -7.46
CA LEU A 36 10.43 5.16 -6.36
C LEU A 36 11.80 4.60 -6.79
N GLN A 37 11.84 3.52 -7.55
CA GLN A 37 13.09 3.04 -8.15
C GLN A 37 13.75 4.11 -9.04
N ALA A 38 12.96 4.79 -9.87
CA ALA A 38 13.46 5.87 -10.73
C ALA A 38 14.04 7.03 -9.92
N ASN A 39 13.42 7.39 -8.80
CA ASN A 39 13.93 8.43 -7.90
C ASN A 39 15.19 7.96 -7.17
N CYS A 40 15.21 6.77 -6.58
CA CYS A 40 16.36 6.24 -5.86
C CYS A 40 17.59 6.10 -6.77
N LYS A 41 17.44 5.70 -8.03
CA LYS A 41 18.54 5.57 -9.00
C LYS A 41 19.25 6.90 -9.33
N ARG A 42 18.62 8.05 -9.04
CA ARG A 42 19.23 9.38 -9.24
C ARG A 42 20.13 9.81 -8.08
N GLU A 43 20.01 9.13 -6.94
CA GLU A 43 20.74 9.46 -5.73
C GLU A 43 22.13 8.81 -5.73
N LEU A 44 23.11 9.46 -5.09
CA LEU A 44 24.45 8.91 -4.90
C LEU A 44 24.42 7.59 -4.11
N ASN A 45 23.44 7.42 -3.21
CA ASN A 45 23.19 6.19 -2.47
C ASN A 45 21.71 5.79 -2.60
N PRO A 46 21.36 4.99 -3.62
CA PRO A 46 19.98 4.56 -3.87
C PRO A 46 19.35 3.79 -2.70
N GLN A 47 20.11 2.90 -2.05
CA GLN A 47 19.66 2.09 -0.92
C GLN A 47 19.33 2.97 0.31
N GLY A 48 20.19 3.95 0.58
CA GLY A 48 19.97 4.93 1.65
C GLY A 48 18.77 5.84 1.39
N ALA A 49 18.58 6.25 0.13
CA ALA A 49 17.40 7.01 -0.28
C ALA A 49 16.10 6.22 -0.09
N ALA A 50 16.07 4.95 -0.52
CA ALA A 50 14.92 4.07 -0.32
C ALA A 50 14.56 3.91 1.17
N THR A 51 15.56 3.64 2.02
CA THR A 51 15.36 3.50 3.47
C THR A 51 14.73 4.75 4.08
N ARG A 52 15.25 5.94 3.73
CA ARG A 52 14.74 7.22 4.23
C ARG A 52 13.31 7.51 3.78
N ILE A 53 13.01 7.27 2.50
CA ILE A 53 11.65 7.48 1.96
C ILE A 53 10.65 6.57 2.67
N MET A 54 11.02 5.31 2.91
CA MET A 54 10.19 4.34 3.63
C MET A 54 10.00 4.71 5.10
N GLY A 55 11.05 5.21 5.77
CA GLY A 55 10.96 5.75 7.13
C GLY A 55 9.94 6.90 7.22
N ASN A 56 10.07 7.90 6.35
CA ASN A 56 9.14 9.03 6.29
C ASN A 56 7.70 8.58 6.03
N ALA A 57 7.49 7.57 5.18
CA ALA A 57 6.16 7.04 4.92
C ALA A 57 5.54 6.37 6.15
N ARG A 58 6.33 5.61 6.93
CA ARG A 58 5.85 5.02 8.21
C ARG A 58 5.44 6.09 9.21
N GLU A 59 6.28 7.11 9.38
CA GLU A 59 6.00 8.23 10.28
C GLU A 59 4.73 8.98 9.87
N ALA A 60 4.54 9.22 8.57
CA ALA A 60 3.34 9.86 8.04
C ALA A 60 2.07 9.03 8.30
N ILE A 61 2.14 7.70 8.10
CA ILE A 61 1.02 6.79 8.36
C ILE A 61 0.67 6.78 9.85
N ASP A 62 1.66 6.65 10.73
CA ASP A 62 1.44 6.65 12.18
C ASP A 62 0.86 8.00 12.65
N GLY A 63 1.42 9.12 12.16
CA GLY A 63 0.92 10.46 12.45
C GLY A 63 -0.52 10.68 11.99
N PHE A 64 -0.84 10.27 10.76
CA PHE A 64 -2.20 10.34 10.23
C PHE A 64 -3.17 9.49 11.05
N SER A 65 -2.79 8.24 11.34
CA SER A 65 -3.65 7.29 12.05
C SER A 65 -4.01 7.77 13.46
N LYS A 66 -3.04 8.38 14.16
CA LYS A 66 -3.26 9.02 15.46
C LYS A 66 -4.15 10.27 15.35
N ALA A 67 -3.94 11.09 14.34
CA ALA A 67 -4.70 12.33 14.16
C ALA A 67 -6.18 12.08 13.81
N THR A 68 -6.50 10.99 13.10
CA THR A 68 -7.85 10.71 12.62
C THR A 68 -8.57 9.60 13.41
N ASN A 69 -7.95 9.02 14.43
CA ASN A 69 -8.41 7.77 15.07
C ASN A 69 -8.74 6.70 14.02
N ALA A 70 -7.84 6.49 13.07
CA ALA A 70 -8.03 5.52 12.00
C ALA A 70 -8.21 4.10 12.55
N ASP A 71 -8.97 3.28 11.81
CA ASP A 71 -9.17 1.87 12.18
C ASP A 71 -7.79 1.16 12.33
N PRO A 72 -7.55 0.44 13.44
CA PRO A 72 -6.28 -0.26 13.66
C PRO A 72 -5.90 -1.24 12.55
N VAL A 73 -6.89 -1.89 11.91
CA VAL A 73 -6.69 -2.80 10.79
C VAL A 73 -6.18 -2.05 9.57
N MET A 74 -6.73 -0.86 9.28
CA MET A 74 -6.25 0.00 8.19
C MET A 74 -4.80 0.41 8.43
N THR A 75 -4.50 0.91 9.63
CA THR A 75 -3.15 1.36 10.02
C THR A 75 -2.14 0.24 9.90
N LYS A 76 -2.45 -0.95 10.46
CA LYS A 76 -1.60 -2.12 10.36
C LYS A 76 -1.33 -2.50 8.91
N ARG A 77 -2.38 -2.55 8.08
CA ARG A 77 -2.24 -2.91 6.67
C ARG A 77 -1.39 -1.91 5.88
N ALA A 78 -1.53 -0.62 6.17
CA ALA A 78 -0.73 0.42 5.54
C ALA A 78 0.76 0.29 5.89
N LEU A 79 1.08 0.05 7.17
CA LEU A 79 2.47 -0.16 7.60
C LEU A 79 3.10 -1.42 7.00
N GLU A 80 2.34 -2.52 6.92
CA GLU A 80 2.77 -3.74 6.23
C GLU A 80 3.06 -3.49 4.75
N ALA A 81 2.21 -2.72 4.06
CA ALA A 81 2.43 -2.38 2.65
C ALA A 81 3.72 -1.57 2.46
N VAL A 82 4.02 -0.61 3.34
CA VAL A 82 5.28 0.16 3.28
C VAL A 82 6.49 -0.75 3.48
N GLN A 83 6.44 -1.72 4.40
CA GLN A 83 7.50 -2.70 4.57
C GLN A 83 7.71 -3.54 3.30
N GLN A 84 6.62 -4.03 2.69
CA GLN A 84 6.71 -4.80 1.44
C GLN A 84 7.34 -3.99 0.30
N TYR A 85 6.98 -2.71 0.17
CA TYR A 85 7.58 -1.84 -0.85
C TYR A 85 9.06 -1.61 -0.58
N GLU A 86 9.47 -1.40 0.68
CA GLU A 86 10.88 -1.26 1.03
C GLU A 86 11.69 -2.48 0.57
N GLU A 87 11.22 -3.68 0.89
CA GLU A 87 11.88 -4.94 0.52
C GLU A 87 11.97 -5.11 -1.00
N GLN A 88 10.87 -4.88 -1.71
CA GLN A 88 10.83 -4.97 -3.17
C GLN A 88 11.81 -4.00 -3.83
N ILE A 89 11.85 -2.75 -3.37
CA ILE A 89 12.72 -1.73 -3.95
C ILE A 89 14.18 -2.04 -3.66
N LYS A 90 14.51 -2.38 -2.42
CA LYS A 90 15.89 -2.73 -2.04
C LYS A 90 16.41 -3.93 -2.82
N SER A 91 15.55 -4.89 -3.17
CA SER A 91 15.93 -6.07 -3.95
C SER A 91 16.39 -5.79 -5.39
N VAL A 92 16.03 -4.62 -5.94
CA VAL A 92 16.33 -4.26 -7.35
C VAL A 92 17.23 -3.03 -7.50
N LEU A 93 17.58 -2.35 -6.40
CA LEU A 93 18.55 -1.27 -6.40
C LEU A 93 19.97 -1.85 -6.30
N ALA A 94 20.91 -1.24 -7.02
CA ALA A 94 22.33 -1.58 -6.89
C ALA A 94 22.82 -1.33 -5.45
N VAL A 95 23.74 -2.18 -4.99
CA VAL A 95 24.45 -2.04 -3.70
C VAL A 95 25.49 -0.95 -3.80
#